data_AF-A0AAD7IEM8-F1
#
_entry.id   AF-A0AAD7IEM8-F1
#
_cell.length_a   1.000
_cell.length_b   1.000
_cell.length_c   1.000
_cell.angle_alpha   90.00
_cell.angle_beta   90.00
_cell.angle_gamma   90.00
#
_symmetry.space_group_name_H-M   'P 1'
#
loop_
_entity.id
_entity.type
_entity.pdbx_description
1 polymer ?
#
loop_
_entity_poly.entity_id
_entity_poly.type
_entity_poly.pdbx_seq_one_letter_code
_entity_poly.pdbx_strand_id
1 'polypeptide(L)'
;MFPLEVRVDLKRGIAAKNKGDLEISAYYKRKAWNTAIGLPIEEFKAEPYLKITGIAVDLAGELEEQGKSQEAFALYRDALDLIRNGPPDRLSGRERLRAVSLAVKLGQLAPTCAVPIEEEEKMLVFAVEEILKLLMDIRGKPSPAETAPPLDFVHLNLPNWLTKTDVSVPLQELGDFYGRVGKLEYAIPLYLQGISLLVSEGGAKASSEDMCQGAQLMNNIAELVIRGDPTAEKQKYAEAWAQKALSILQTTRKDTKEPIPSCEQALSVALFNAGMLRELAGDTKNARRFFMSAFEQSKLSGIDEGVTAAKGAVTRLDTK
;
A
#
# COMPACT_ATOMS: atom_id res chain seq x y z
N MET A 1 -2.09 -3.21 -28.83
CA MET A 1 -2.18 -4.64 -29.16
C MET A 1 -0.79 -5.23 -29.08
N PHE A 2 -0.59 -6.39 -28.44
CA PHE A 2 0.71 -7.07 -28.37
C PHE A 2 1.16 -7.59 -29.75
N PRO A 3 2.48 -7.66 -30.05
CA PRO A 3 3.01 -8.38 -31.21
C PRO A 3 2.53 -9.83 -31.27
N LEU A 4 2.49 -10.44 -32.45
CA LEU A 4 1.91 -11.77 -32.65
C LEU A 4 2.67 -12.85 -31.87
N GLU A 5 3.98 -12.73 -31.87
CA GLU A 5 4.98 -13.58 -31.22
C GLU A 5 4.74 -13.68 -29.71
N VAL A 6 4.40 -12.55 -29.07
CA VAL A 6 4.09 -12.49 -27.63
C VAL A 6 2.66 -12.96 -27.36
N ARG A 7 1.73 -12.61 -28.25
CA ARG A 7 0.29 -12.80 -28.04
C ARG A 7 -0.11 -14.26 -27.92
N VAL A 8 0.52 -15.16 -28.68
CA VAL A 8 0.18 -16.60 -28.67
C VAL A 8 0.44 -17.22 -27.31
N ASP A 9 1.66 -17.05 -26.79
CA ASP A 9 2.04 -17.59 -25.49
C ASP A 9 1.26 -16.89 -24.36
N LEU A 10 1.09 -15.56 -24.41
CA LEU A 10 0.33 -14.83 -23.40
C LEU A 10 -1.12 -15.31 -23.28
N LYS A 11 -1.80 -15.54 -24.42
CA LYS A 11 -3.17 -16.08 -24.43
C LYS A 11 -3.24 -17.48 -23.86
N ARG A 12 -2.26 -18.34 -24.15
CA ARG A 12 -2.19 -19.70 -23.58
C ARG A 12 -2.01 -19.65 -22.06
N GLY A 13 -1.14 -18.75 -21.59
CA GLY A 13 -0.93 -18.52 -20.15
C GLY A 13 -2.21 -18.09 -19.45
N ILE A 14 -2.91 -17.07 -19.97
CA ILE A 14 -4.18 -16.60 -19.40
C ILE A 14 -5.25 -17.71 -19.40
N ALA A 15 -5.35 -18.47 -20.50
CA ALA A 15 -6.31 -19.58 -20.58
C ALA A 15 -6.02 -20.69 -19.57
N ALA A 16 -4.74 -20.97 -19.28
CA ALA A 16 -4.34 -21.94 -18.26
C ALA A 16 -4.66 -21.45 -16.84
N LYS A 17 -4.39 -20.17 -16.53
CA LYS A 17 -4.77 -19.56 -15.23
C LYS A 17 -6.27 -19.66 -14.98
N ASN A 18 -7.08 -19.35 -15.99
CA ASN A 18 -8.54 -19.44 -15.88
C ASN A 18 -9.06 -20.88 -15.66
N LYS A 19 -8.25 -21.90 -15.96
CA LYS A 19 -8.55 -23.31 -15.68
C LYS A 19 -8.00 -23.79 -14.32
N GLY A 20 -7.33 -22.92 -13.57
CA GLY A 20 -6.65 -23.25 -12.32
C GLY A 20 -5.29 -23.92 -12.51
N ASP A 21 -4.76 -23.96 -13.73
CA ASP A 21 -3.46 -24.57 -14.02
C ASP A 21 -2.35 -23.51 -13.96
N LEU A 22 -1.91 -23.21 -12.72
CA LEU A 22 -0.93 -22.17 -12.45
C LEU A 22 0.48 -22.54 -12.93
N GLU A 23 0.84 -23.83 -12.97
CA GLU A 23 2.15 -24.22 -13.49
C GLU A 23 2.25 -24.00 -15.01
N ILE A 24 1.24 -24.45 -15.76
CA ILE A 24 1.18 -24.22 -17.21
C ILE A 24 1.04 -22.73 -17.50
N SER A 25 0.27 -22.00 -16.69
CA SER A 25 0.13 -20.56 -16.87
C SER A 25 1.46 -19.83 -16.72
N ALA A 26 2.18 -20.06 -15.62
CA ALA A 26 3.49 -19.49 -15.37
C ALA A 26 4.49 -19.81 -16.49
N TYR A 27 4.50 -21.06 -16.98
CA TYR A 27 5.36 -21.47 -18.10
C TYR A 27 5.12 -20.62 -19.36
N TYR A 28 3.88 -20.49 -19.81
CA TYR A 28 3.57 -19.74 -21.02
C TYR A 28 3.77 -18.23 -20.84
N LYS A 29 3.45 -17.68 -19.67
CA LYS A 29 3.72 -16.26 -19.36
C LYS A 29 5.21 -15.96 -19.32
N ARG A 30 6.04 -16.87 -18.79
CA ARG A 30 7.51 -16.75 -18.82
C ARG A 30 8.03 -16.70 -20.25
N LYS A 31 7.53 -17.56 -21.13
CA LYS A 31 7.87 -17.52 -22.56
C LYS A 31 7.44 -16.19 -23.19
N ALA A 32 6.23 -15.72 -22.90
CA ALA A 32 5.73 -14.45 -23.41
C ALA A 32 6.58 -13.26 -22.93
N TRP A 33 7.00 -13.25 -21.66
CA TRP A 33 7.90 -12.26 -21.09
C TRP A 33 9.26 -12.26 -21.79
N ASN A 34 9.90 -13.43 -21.89
CA ASN A 34 11.22 -13.58 -22.52
C ASN A 34 11.20 -13.14 -24.00
N THR A 35 10.13 -13.48 -24.72
CA THR A 35 9.93 -13.00 -26.09
C THR A 35 9.73 -11.48 -26.11
N ALA A 36 8.94 -10.93 -25.18
CA ALA A 36 8.62 -9.52 -25.18
C ALA A 36 9.84 -8.61 -24.94
N ILE A 37 10.72 -8.98 -24.00
CA ILE A 37 11.95 -8.22 -23.72
C ILE A 37 13.01 -8.35 -24.82
N GLY A 38 12.89 -9.34 -25.72
CA GLY A 38 13.76 -9.52 -26.87
C GLY A 38 13.33 -8.77 -28.12
N LEU A 39 12.12 -8.18 -28.13
CA LEU A 39 11.59 -7.44 -29.28
C LEU A 39 11.89 -5.94 -29.16
N PRO A 40 12.01 -5.21 -30.29
CA PRO A 40 12.09 -3.76 -30.29
C PRO A 40 10.87 -3.12 -29.60
N ILE A 41 11.10 -2.08 -28.80
CA ILE A 41 10.06 -1.41 -27.99
C ILE A 41 8.94 -0.84 -28.89
N GLU A 42 9.29 -0.42 -30.10
CA GLU A 42 8.40 0.15 -31.10
C GLU A 42 7.29 -0.82 -31.54
N GLU A 43 7.55 -2.14 -31.49
CA GLU A 43 6.56 -3.17 -31.84
C GLU A 43 5.34 -3.15 -30.92
N PHE A 44 5.50 -2.65 -29.70
CA PHE A 44 4.43 -2.55 -28.72
C PHE A 44 3.57 -1.29 -28.89
N LYS A 45 3.96 -0.34 -29.75
CA LYS A 45 3.23 0.90 -30.06
C LYS A 45 2.98 1.76 -28.80
N ALA A 46 1.75 2.20 -28.55
CA ALA A 46 1.41 3.07 -27.42
C ALA A 46 1.69 2.39 -26.06
N GLU A 47 2.34 3.11 -25.14
CA GLU A 47 2.69 2.64 -23.79
C GLU A 47 3.38 1.26 -23.79
N PRO A 48 4.52 1.15 -24.49
CA PRO A 48 5.18 -0.13 -24.71
C PRO A 48 5.68 -0.74 -23.39
N TYR A 49 6.18 0.08 -22.46
CA TYR A 49 6.67 -0.39 -21.17
C TYR A 49 5.54 -0.91 -20.30
N LEU A 50 4.38 -0.23 -20.33
CA LEU A 50 3.19 -0.69 -19.59
C LEU A 50 2.74 -2.08 -20.07
N LYS A 51 2.81 -2.34 -21.38
CA LYS A 51 2.47 -3.64 -21.97
C LYS A 51 3.47 -4.72 -21.60
N ILE A 52 4.76 -4.45 -21.77
CA ILE A 52 5.81 -5.44 -21.52
C ILE A 52 5.84 -5.80 -20.03
N THR A 53 5.92 -4.80 -19.15
CA THR A 53 5.92 -5.02 -17.68
C THR A 53 4.59 -5.55 -17.16
N GLY A 54 3.48 -5.35 -17.88
CA GLY A 54 2.20 -5.98 -17.56
C GLY A 54 2.27 -7.51 -17.55
N ILE A 55 3.06 -8.11 -18.44
CA ILE A 55 3.29 -9.57 -18.47
C ILE A 55 4.07 -10.01 -17.23
N ALA A 56 5.14 -9.27 -16.90
CA ALA A 56 5.95 -9.54 -15.72
C ALA A 56 5.14 -9.45 -14.42
N VAL A 57 4.31 -8.41 -14.28
CA VAL A 57 3.48 -8.22 -13.07
C VAL A 57 2.46 -9.34 -12.89
N ASP A 58 1.78 -9.75 -13.96
CA ASP A 58 0.78 -10.83 -13.88
C ASP A 58 1.43 -12.20 -13.60
N LEU A 59 2.62 -12.46 -14.16
CA LEU A 59 3.40 -13.66 -13.83
C LEU A 59 3.94 -13.61 -12.39
N ALA A 60 4.48 -12.48 -11.95
CA ALA A 60 5.04 -12.34 -10.61
C ALA A 60 3.95 -12.51 -9.53
N GLY A 61 2.76 -11.94 -9.72
CA GLY A 61 1.64 -12.14 -8.79
C GLY A 61 1.22 -13.60 -8.68
N GLU A 62 1.25 -14.35 -9.78
CA GLU A 62 0.97 -15.79 -9.77
C GLU A 62 2.08 -16.62 -9.08
N LEU A 63 3.34 -16.18 -9.19
CA LEU A 63 4.45 -16.78 -8.45
C LEU A 63 4.31 -16.54 -6.95
N GLU A 64 3.82 -15.36 -6.53
CA GLU A 64 3.50 -15.09 -5.12
C GLU A 64 2.38 -15.99 -4.60
N GLU A 65 1.31 -16.21 -5.38
CA GLU A 65 0.23 -17.15 -5.03
C GLU A 65 0.76 -18.59 -4.82
N GLN A 66 1.85 -18.96 -5.50
CA GLN A 66 2.55 -20.25 -5.35
C GLN A 66 3.61 -20.26 -4.24
N GLY A 67 3.78 -19.17 -3.50
CA GLY A 67 4.82 -19.04 -2.46
C GLY A 67 6.25 -18.86 -3.02
N LYS A 68 6.39 -18.57 -4.32
CA LYS A 68 7.69 -18.35 -5.00
C LYS A 68 8.11 -16.89 -4.95
N SER A 69 8.17 -16.31 -3.75
CA SER A 69 8.41 -14.87 -3.54
C SER A 69 9.75 -14.39 -4.12
N GLN A 70 10.81 -15.19 -4.07
CA GLN A 70 12.12 -14.81 -4.62
C GLN A 70 12.08 -14.69 -6.16
N GLU A 71 11.37 -15.60 -6.84
CA GLU A 71 11.21 -15.55 -8.30
C GLU A 71 10.33 -14.36 -8.72
N ALA A 72 9.27 -14.08 -7.95
CA ALA A 72 8.42 -12.92 -8.14
C ALA A 72 9.22 -11.62 -7.96
N PHE A 73 10.02 -11.53 -6.89
CA PHE A 73 10.88 -10.39 -6.61
C PHE A 73 11.85 -10.10 -7.75
N ALA A 74 12.55 -11.13 -8.25
CA ALA A 74 13.46 -10.97 -9.38
C ALA A 74 12.73 -10.43 -10.62
N LEU A 75 11.53 -10.94 -10.91
CA LEU A 75 10.75 -10.50 -12.06
C LEU A 75 10.22 -9.07 -11.91
N TYR A 76 9.78 -8.67 -10.71
CA TYR A 76 9.39 -7.27 -10.45
C TYR A 76 10.58 -6.32 -10.59
N ARG A 77 11.77 -6.71 -10.15
CA ARG A 77 13.00 -5.93 -10.29
C ARG A 77 13.37 -5.76 -11.75
N ASP A 78 13.38 -6.85 -12.52
CA ASP A 78 13.67 -6.80 -13.96
C ASP A 78 12.67 -5.91 -14.72
N ALA A 79 11.39 -5.93 -14.33
CA ALA A 79 10.36 -5.06 -14.88
C ALA A 79 10.57 -3.58 -14.51
N LEU A 80 10.98 -3.30 -13.27
CA LEU A 80 11.29 -1.94 -12.83
C LEU A 80 12.53 -1.40 -13.58
N ASP A 81 13.58 -2.20 -13.68
CA ASP A 81 14.81 -1.84 -14.40
C ASP A 81 14.53 -1.58 -15.88
N LEU A 82 13.62 -2.35 -16.52
CA LEU A 82 13.19 -2.08 -17.89
C LEU A 82 12.59 -0.67 -18.06
N ILE A 83 11.72 -0.23 -17.14
CA ILE A 83 11.13 1.11 -17.21
C ILE A 83 12.20 2.17 -16.91
N ARG A 84 13.03 1.97 -15.88
CA ARG A 84 14.05 2.93 -15.44
C ARG A 84 15.15 3.15 -16.48
N ASN A 85 15.49 2.12 -17.26
CA ASN A 85 16.44 2.21 -18.36
C ASN A 85 15.81 2.75 -19.65
N GLY A 86 14.49 2.96 -19.68
CA GLY A 86 13.81 3.64 -20.78
C GLY A 86 14.17 5.14 -20.85
N PRO A 87 14.04 5.78 -22.01
CA PRO A 87 14.30 7.21 -22.16
C PRO A 87 13.26 8.01 -21.35
N PRO A 88 13.66 8.75 -20.30
CA PRO A 88 12.72 9.39 -19.36
C PRO A 88 11.72 10.32 -20.06
N ASP A 89 12.16 11.06 -21.07
CA ASP A 89 11.34 12.00 -21.84
C ASP A 89 10.24 11.34 -22.68
N ARG A 90 10.23 10.00 -22.77
CA ARG A 90 9.23 9.25 -23.55
C ARG A 90 8.28 8.40 -22.69
N LEU A 91 8.49 8.35 -21.37
CA LEU A 91 7.62 7.57 -20.49
C LEU A 91 6.30 8.31 -20.27
N SER A 92 5.18 7.62 -20.49
CA SER A 92 3.87 8.16 -20.14
C SER A 92 3.71 8.28 -18.62
N GLY A 93 2.78 9.13 -18.16
CA GLY A 93 2.46 9.21 -16.73
C GLY A 93 2.03 7.87 -16.12
N ARG A 94 1.37 7.01 -16.91
CA ARG A 94 0.97 5.66 -16.49
C ARG A 94 2.13 4.68 -16.43
N GLU A 95 3.13 4.83 -17.30
CA GLU A 95 4.36 4.04 -17.25
C GLU A 95 5.23 4.43 -16.05
N ARG A 96 5.28 5.71 -15.73
CA ARG A 96 5.93 6.20 -14.49
C ARG A 96 5.20 5.71 -13.25
N LEU A 97 3.87 5.76 -13.25
CA LEU A 97 3.06 5.18 -12.17
C LEU A 97 3.30 3.67 -12.03
N ARG A 98 3.47 2.94 -13.14
CA ARG A 98 3.85 1.52 -13.10
C ARG A 98 5.20 1.30 -12.40
N ALA A 99 6.18 2.17 -12.62
CA ALA A 99 7.47 2.10 -11.92
C ALA A 99 7.30 2.35 -10.41
N VAL A 100 6.47 3.31 -10.01
CA VAL A 100 6.11 3.56 -8.60
C VAL A 100 5.51 2.29 -7.97
N SER A 101 4.50 1.69 -8.60
CA SER A 101 3.84 0.48 -8.08
C SER A 101 4.80 -0.71 -7.98
N LEU A 102 5.69 -0.88 -8.96
CA LEU A 102 6.71 -1.94 -8.93
C LEU A 102 7.70 -1.75 -7.78
N ALA A 103 8.15 -0.52 -7.55
CA ALA A 103 9.06 -0.20 -6.47
C ALA A 103 8.43 -0.38 -5.08
N VAL A 104 7.16 0.03 -4.91
CA VAL A 104 6.38 -0.29 -3.71
C VAL A 104 6.31 -1.80 -3.49
N LYS A 105 5.95 -2.56 -4.52
CA LYS A 105 5.81 -4.01 -4.41
C LYS A 105 7.12 -4.71 -4.05
N LEU A 106 8.24 -4.24 -4.60
CA LEU A 106 9.57 -4.72 -4.22
C LEU A 106 9.89 -4.41 -2.76
N GLY A 107 9.57 -3.20 -2.28
CA GLY A 107 9.70 -2.85 -0.87
C GLY A 107 8.90 -3.78 0.05
N GLN A 108 7.64 -4.04 -0.27
CA GLN A 108 6.78 -4.97 0.49
C GLN A 108 7.35 -6.41 0.55
N LEU A 109 7.97 -6.87 -0.53
CA LEU A 109 8.55 -8.22 -0.62
C LEU A 109 9.97 -8.31 -0.06
N ALA A 110 10.65 -7.19 0.16
CA ALA A 110 12.05 -7.15 0.57
C ALA A 110 12.33 -7.93 1.86
N PRO A 111 11.52 -7.82 2.95
CA PRO A 111 11.72 -8.62 4.15
C PRO A 111 11.60 -10.13 3.90
N THR A 112 10.57 -10.55 3.16
CA THR A 112 10.33 -11.97 2.82
C THR A 112 11.45 -12.55 1.96
N CYS A 113 12.09 -11.72 1.13
CA CYS A 113 13.18 -12.12 0.25
C CYS A 113 14.57 -11.91 0.87
N ALA A 114 14.66 -11.56 2.16
CA ALA A 114 15.91 -11.28 2.87
C ALA A 114 16.79 -10.22 2.18
N VAL A 115 16.16 -9.21 1.57
CA VAL A 115 16.83 -8.08 0.95
C VAL A 115 17.38 -7.15 2.05
N PRO A 116 18.59 -6.59 1.90
CA PRO A 116 19.14 -5.63 2.86
C PRO A 116 18.23 -4.42 3.05
N ILE A 117 18.17 -3.91 4.28
CA ILE A 117 17.32 -2.78 4.68
C ILE A 117 17.61 -1.53 3.84
N GLU A 118 18.88 -1.32 3.47
CA GLU A 118 19.31 -0.18 2.66
C GLU A 118 18.75 -0.25 1.23
N GLU A 119 18.62 -1.46 0.66
CA GLU A 119 18.05 -1.66 -0.67
C GLU A 119 16.52 -1.54 -0.63
N GLU A 120 15.88 -2.02 0.43
CA GLU A 120 14.47 -1.78 0.69
C GLU A 120 14.16 -0.27 0.78
N GLU A 121 14.94 0.47 1.57
CA GLU A 121 14.81 1.93 1.72
C GLU A 121 14.91 2.63 0.36
N LYS A 122 15.91 2.27 -0.46
CA LYS A 122 16.09 2.86 -1.80
C LYS A 122 14.89 2.63 -2.71
N MET A 123 14.25 1.45 -2.67
CA MET A 123 13.07 1.14 -3.48
C MET A 123 11.87 2.01 -3.07
N LEU A 124 11.62 2.10 -1.77
CA LEU A 124 10.50 2.88 -1.24
C LEU A 124 10.70 4.39 -1.39
N VAL A 125 11.94 4.88 -1.18
CA VAL A 125 12.31 6.28 -1.46
C VAL A 125 12.12 6.59 -2.94
N PHE A 126 12.57 5.73 -3.85
CA PHE A 126 12.35 5.91 -5.27
C PHE A 126 10.85 6.03 -5.60
N ALA A 127 10.01 5.16 -5.01
CA ALA A 127 8.56 5.21 -5.24
C ALA A 127 7.95 6.56 -4.83
N VAL A 128 8.32 7.07 -3.63
CA VAL A 128 7.84 8.36 -3.13
C VAL A 128 8.38 9.52 -3.98
N GLU A 129 9.67 9.53 -4.31
CA GLU A 129 10.22 10.59 -5.15
C GLU A 129 9.58 10.63 -6.54
N GLU A 130 9.36 9.48 -7.14
CA GLU A 130 8.83 9.39 -8.50
C GLU A 130 7.36 9.81 -8.57
N ILE A 131 6.54 9.45 -7.57
CA ILE A 131 5.16 9.95 -7.51
C ILE A 131 5.11 11.46 -7.27
N LEU A 132 5.99 12.02 -6.43
CA LEU A 132 6.07 13.46 -6.22
C LEU A 132 6.52 14.20 -7.49
N LYS A 133 7.51 13.67 -8.23
CA LYS A 133 7.92 14.20 -9.54
C LYS A 133 6.75 14.18 -10.53
N LEU A 134 6.01 13.08 -10.59
CA LEU A 134 4.84 12.95 -11.45
C LEU A 134 3.76 13.99 -11.12
N LEU A 135 3.49 14.23 -9.84
CA LEU A 135 2.53 15.25 -9.39
C LEU A 135 2.99 16.67 -9.72
N MET A 136 4.30 16.96 -9.61
CA MET A 136 4.86 18.26 -10.03
C MET A 136 4.71 18.47 -11.54
N ASP A 137 4.93 17.44 -12.35
CA ASP A 137 4.76 17.52 -13.81
C ASP A 137 3.29 17.72 -14.21
N ILE A 138 2.35 17.07 -13.50
CA ILE A 138 0.90 17.26 -13.69
C ILE A 138 0.48 18.69 -13.33
N ARG A 139 1.02 19.25 -12.23
CA ARG A 139 0.77 20.64 -11.82
C ARG A 139 1.30 21.64 -12.86
N GLY A 140 2.32 21.28 -13.61
CA GLY A 140 3.03 22.15 -14.54
C GLY A 140 4.07 23.03 -13.83
N LYS A 141 5.05 23.53 -14.59
CA LYS A 141 6.10 24.40 -14.05
C LYS A 141 5.49 25.72 -13.53
N PRO A 142 5.76 26.12 -12.29
CA PRO A 142 5.43 27.47 -11.83
C PRO A 142 6.23 28.49 -12.65
N SER A 143 5.65 29.68 -12.82
CA SER A 143 6.34 30.79 -13.49
C SER A 143 7.65 31.10 -12.76
N PRO A 144 8.76 31.44 -13.45
CA PRO A 144 10.06 31.72 -12.82
C PRO A 144 10.06 32.81 -11.74
N ALA A 145 9.00 33.62 -11.69
CA ALA A 145 8.81 34.70 -10.73
C ALA A 145 8.18 34.26 -9.39
N GLU A 146 7.71 33.01 -9.28
CA GLU A 146 7.07 32.49 -8.07
C GLU A 146 7.89 31.32 -7.51
N THR A 147 8.33 31.43 -6.26
CA THR A 147 8.67 30.24 -5.47
C THR A 147 7.46 29.32 -5.49
N ALA A 148 7.62 28.15 -6.12
CA ALA A 148 6.58 27.13 -6.18
C ALA A 148 6.03 26.91 -4.76
N PRO A 149 4.74 27.14 -4.50
CA PRO A 149 4.17 26.79 -3.21
C PRO A 149 4.39 25.29 -2.97
N PRO A 150 4.62 24.84 -1.73
CA PRO A 150 4.64 23.42 -1.39
C PRO A 150 3.45 22.68 -2.02
N LEU A 151 3.62 21.40 -2.33
CA LEU A 151 2.54 20.60 -2.89
C LEU A 151 1.38 20.55 -1.88
N ASP A 152 0.22 21.05 -2.29
CA ASP A 152 -0.99 21.00 -1.48
C ASP A 152 -1.75 19.71 -1.78
N PHE A 153 -1.63 18.74 -0.88
CA PHE A 153 -2.29 17.45 -1.00
C PHE A 153 -3.79 17.52 -0.70
N VAL A 154 -4.27 18.56 -0.03
CA VAL A 154 -5.69 18.73 0.30
C VAL A 154 -6.49 19.08 -0.95
N HIS A 155 -5.91 19.91 -1.82
CA HIS A 155 -6.54 20.41 -3.05
C HIS A 155 -5.92 19.85 -4.34
N LEU A 156 -5.41 18.61 -4.26
CA LEU A 156 -4.74 17.96 -5.38
C LEU A 156 -5.73 17.59 -6.50
N ASN A 157 -5.59 18.25 -7.65
CA ASN A 157 -6.37 17.94 -8.85
C ASN A 157 -5.68 16.82 -9.65
N LEU A 158 -6.18 15.61 -9.50
CA LEU A 158 -5.64 14.42 -10.15
C LEU A 158 -6.29 14.16 -11.52
N PRO A 159 -5.51 13.73 -12.53
CA PRO A 159 -6.08 13.24 -13.78
C PRO A 159 -6.83 11.92 -13.55
N ASN A 160 -7.79 11.58 -14.41
CA ASN A 160 -8.67 10.41 -14.25
C ASN A 160 -7.96 9.04 -14.20
N TRP A 161 -6.69 8.97 -14.57
CA TRP A 161 -5.88 7.76 -14.54
C TRP A 161 -5.03 7.63 -13.27
N LEU A 162 -5.04 8.63 -12.40
CA LEU A 162 -4.30 8.68 -11.15
C LEU A 162 -5.26 8.88 -9.98
N THR A 163 -5.21 8.00 -9.00
CA THR A 163 -6.08 8.03 -7.82
C THR A 163 -5.36 8.58 -6.60
N LYS A 164 -6.11 8.91 -5.54
CA LYS A 164 -5.51 9.28 -4.25
C LYS A 164 -4.70 8.12 -3.65
N THR A 165 -5.19 6.89 -3.81
CA THR A 165 -4.50 5.67 -3.37
C THR A 165 -3.14 5.50 -4.05
N ASP A 166 -3.04 5.79 -5.35
CA ASP A 166 -1.78 5.75 -6.09
C ASP A 166 -0.70 6.69 -5.52
N VAL A 167 -1.13 7.75 -4.84
CA VAL A 167 -0.26 8.72 -4.17
C VAL A 167 -0.02 8.38 -2.70
N SER A 168 -1.05 7.92 -1.99
CA SER A 168 -0.96 7.64 -0.55
C SER A 168 -0.20 6.36 -0.24
N VAL A 169 -0.30 5.32 -1.08
CA VAL A 169 0.34 4.02 -0.83
C VAL A 169 1.87 4.13 -0.77
N PRO A 170 2.58 4.78 -1.72
CA PRO A 170 4.04 4.96 -1.59
C PRO A 170 4.45 5.66 -0.29
N LEU A 171 3.69 6.67 0.15
CA LEU A 171 3.95 7.40 1.40
C LEU A 171 3.74 6.48 2.61
N GLN A 172 2.65 5.70 2.61
CA GLN A 172 2.35 4.73 3.64
C GLN A 172 3.48 3.70 3.78
N GLU A 173 3.89 3.09 2.67
CA GLU A 173 4.86 1.98 2.68
C GLU A 173 6.25 2.45 3.14
N LEU A 174 6.68 3.65 2.70
CA LEU A 174 7.90 4.25 3.24
C LEU A 174 7.75 4.64 4.73
N GLY A 175 6.56 5.07 5.14
CA GLY A 175 6.24 5.33 6.55
C GLY A 175 6.31 4.06 7.41
N ASP A 176 5.73 2.96 6.93
CA ASP A 176 5.74 1.64 7.57
C ASP A 176 7.18 1.13 7.71
N PHE A 177 8.00 1.29 6.66
CA PHE A 177 9.43 1.02 6.69
C PHE A 177 10.14 1.81 7.80
N TYR A 178 9.99 3.14 7.81
CA TYR A 178 10.65 3.98 8.81
C TYR A 178 10.17 3.70 10.24
N GLY A 179 8.88 3.41 10.40
CA GLY A 179 8.31 2.98 11.67
C GLY A 179 8.98 1.70 12.17
N ARG A 180 9.16 0.70 11.30
CA ARG A 180 9.79 -0.59 11.62
C ARG A 180 11.26 -0.47 11.98
N VAL A 181 12.02 0.42 11.32
CA VAL A 181 13.44 0.65 11.64
C VAL A 181 13.67 1.67 12.76
N GLY A 182 12.60 2.15 13.41
CA GLY A 182 12.66 3.06 14.55
C GLY A 182 12.88 4.54 14.22
N LYS A 183 12.80 4.91 12.94
CA LYS A 183 12.95 6.28 12.41
C LYS A 183 11.60 7.03 12.46
N LEU A 184 11.04 7.19 13.67
CA LEU A 184 9.69 7.72 13.91
C LEU A 184 9.48 9.13 13.35
N GLU A 185 10.50 9.97 13.44
CA GLU A 185 10.54 11.35 12.94
C GLU A 185 10.39 11.44 11.42
N TYR A 186 10.69 10.36 10.69
CA TYR A 186 10.48 10.25 9.26
C TYR A 186 9.13 9.59 8.92
N ALA A 187 8.72 8.60 9.72
CA ALA A 187 7.46 7.88 9.49
C ALA A 187 6.22 8.76 9.68
N ILE A 188 6.15 9.51 10.78
CA ILE A 188 4.95 10.30 11.15
C ILE A 188 4.60 11.34 10.07
N PRO A 189 5.54 12.16 9.56
CA PRO A 189 5.22 13.10 8.49
C PRO A 189 4.66 12.44 7.22
N LEU A 190 5.14 11.26 6.84
CA LEU A 190 4.64 10.54 5.67
C LEU A 190 3.19 10.10 5.85
N TYR A 191 2.84 9.58 7.04
CA TYR A 191 1.46 9.24 7.36
C TYR A 191 0.55 10.46 7.42
N LEU A 192 1.00 11.56 8.03
CA LEU A 192 0.24 12.81 8.05
C LEU A 192 -0.04 13.33 6.64
N GLN A 193 0.92 13.19 5.74
CA GLN A 193 0.75 13.58 4.35
C GLN A 193 -0.30 12.70 3.65
N GLY A 194 -0.23 11.38 3.85
CA GLY A 194 -1.26 10.45 3.35
C GLY A 194 -2.65 10.74 3.91
N ILE A 195 -2.76 11.02 5.22
CA ILE A 195 -4.02 11.37 5.88
C ILE A 195 -4.62 12.64 5.27
N SER A 196 -3.82 13.68 5.07
CA SER A 196 -4.31 14.96 4.50
C SER A 196 -4.88 14.80 3.08
N LEU A 197 -4.37 13.83 2.32
CA LEU A 197 -4.85 13.51 0.98
C LEU A 197 -6.17 12.72 1.03
N LEU A 198 -6.24 11.75 1.94
CA LEU A 198 -7.33 10.76 2.01
C LEU A 198 -8.54 11.27 2.79
N VAL A 199 -8.32 12.04 3.85
CA VAL A 199 -9.36 12.54 4.75
C VAL A 199 -9.62 14.01 4.45
N SER A 200 -10.66 14.29 3.67
CA SER A 200 -11.08 15.67 3.40
C SER A 200 -11.72 16.30 4.65
N GLU A 201 -11.16 17.40 5.17
CA GLU A 201 -11.77 18.17 6.27
C GLU A 201 -12.67 19.34 5.79
N GLY A 202 -12.96 19.46 4.49
CA GLY A 202 -13.46 20.71 3.88
C GLY A 202 -14.63 20.61 2.89
N GLY A 203 -15.58 19.67 3.06
CA GLY A 203 -16.87 19.68 2.33
C GLY A 203 -16.93 18.88 1.02
N ALA A 204 -15.80 18.57 0.38
CA ALA A 204 -15.77 17.52 -0.66
C ALA A 204 -15.74 16.14 0.01
N LYS A 205 -16.79 15.32 -0.17
CA LYS A 205 -16.90 14.00 0.46
C LYS A 205 -15.82 13.06 -0.12
N ALA A 206 -14.85 12.68 0.71
CA ALA A 206 -13.90 11.61 0.37
C ALA A 206 -14.64 10.28 0.17
N SER A 207 -14.07 9.36 -0.64
CA SER A 207 -14.65 8.03 -0.79
C SER A 207 -14.60 7.27 0.53
N SER A 208 -15.49 6.28 0.70
CA SER A 208 -15.48 5.45 1.92
C SER A 208 -14.16 4.70 2.06
N GLU A 209 -13.60 4.23 0.95
CA GLU A 209 -12.29 3.58 0.87
C GLU A 209 -11.16 4.53 1.30
N ASP A 210 -11.13 5.77 0.80
CA ASP A 210 -10.14 6.76 1.21
C ASP A 210 -10.22 7.05 2.72
N MET A 211 -11.44 7.22 3.24
CA MET A 211 -11.65 7.47 4.68
C MET A 211 -11.12 6.32 5.54
N CYS A 212 -11.35 5.08 5.12
CA CYS A 212 -10.85 3.90 5.83
C CYS A 212 -9.33 3.76 5.74
N GLN A 213 -8.73 4.04 4.57
CA GLN A 213 -7.28 4.06 4.43
C GLN A 213 -6.66 5.17 5.30
N GLY A 214 -7.25 6.37 5.31
CA GLY A 214 -6.81 7.45 6.18
C GLY A 214 -6.89 7.09 7.67
N ALA A 215 -7.97 6.41 8.09
CA ALA A 215 -8.10 5.91 9.45
C ALA A 215 -7.06 4.82 9.80
N GLN A 216 -6.66 3.99 8.84
CA GLN A 216 -5.57 3.03 9.02
C GLN A 216 -4.25 3.76 9.31
N LEU A 217 -3.92 4.82 8.56
CA LEU A 217 -2.73 5.64 8.82
C LEU A 217 -2.76 6.29 10.21
N MET A 218 -3.92 6.80 10.64
CA MET A 218 -4.11 7.33 11.99
C MET A 218 -3.84 6.27 13.06
N ASN A 219 -4.31 5.04 12.84
CA ASN A 219 -4.06 3.93 13.74
C ASN A 219 -2.57 3.54 13.77
N ASN A 220 -1.86 3.59 12.64
CA ASN A 220 -0.41 3.38 12.60
C ASN A 220 0.33 4.46 13.41
N ILE A 221 -0.07 5.74 13.33
CA ILE A 221 0.50 6.81 14.18
C ILE A 221 0.28 6.50 15.66
N ALA A 222 -0.93 6.09 16.04
CA ALA A 222 -1.24 5.76 17.44
C ALA A 222 -0.33 4.65 17.98
N GLU A 223 -0.09 3.61 17.19
CA GLU A 223 0.84 2.53 17.54
C GLU A 223 2.30 3.01 17.59
N LEU A 224 2.75 3.81 16.61
CA LEU A 224 4.12 4.28 16.55
C LEU A 224 4.51 5.15 17.75
N VAL A 225 3.62 6.06 18.16
CA VAL A 225 3.91 7.03 19.24
C VAL A 225 4.16 6.34 20.58
N ILE A 226 3.49 5.21 20.82
CA ILE A 226 3.59 4.46 22.08
C ILE A 226 4.78 3.49 22.09
N ARG A 227 5.54 3.37 20.99
CA ARG A 227 6.78 2.57 20.97
C ARG A 227 7.85 3.21 21.89
N GLY A 228 8.57 2.36 22.61
CA GLY A 228 9.58 2.78 23.59
C GLY A 228 8.98 3.02 24.97
N ASP A 229 9.37 4.11 25.64
CA ASP A 229 8.86 4.46 26.97
C ASP A 229 7.51 5.23 26.87
N PRO A 230 6.40 4.64 27.33
CA PRO A 230 5.07 5.22 27.24
C PRO A 230 4.86 6.29 28.33
N THR A 231 5.14 7.55 27.99
CA THR A 231 4.79 8.68 28.86
C THR A 231 3.29 8.97 28.80
N ALA A 232 2.73 9.60 29.85
CA ALA A 232 1.32 10.00 29.88
C ALA A 232 0.94 10.92 28.69
N GLU A 233 1.87 11.75 28.23
CA GLU A 233 1.68 12.63 27.07
C GLU A 233 1.60 11.82 25.76
N LYS A 234 2.56 10.93 25.53
CA LYS A 234 2.55 10.02 24.37
C LYS A 234 1.30 9.16 24.34
N GLN A 235 0.90 8.64 25.50
CA GLN A 235 -0.32 7.85 25.61
C GLN A 235 -1.56 8.67 25.24
N LYS A 236 -1.71 9.89 25.77
CA LYS A 236 -2.82 10.78 25.42
C LYS A 236 -2.85 11.10 23.93
N TYR A 237 -1.68 11.33 23.33
CA TYR A 237 -1.55 11.59 21.90
C TYR A 237 -1.94 10.37 21.05
N ALA A 238 -1.47 9.17 21.42
CA ALA A 238 -1.84 7.92 20.78
C ALA A 238 -3.34 7.62 20.89
N GLU A 239 -3.93 7.83 22.07
CA GLU A 239 -5.38 7.66 22.30
C GLU A 239 -6.21 8.60 21.43
N ALA A 240 -5.78 9.85 21.23
CA ALA A 240 -6.47 10.80 20.36
C ALA A 240 -6.52 10.31 18.90
N TRP A 241 -5.40 9.82 18.38
CA TRP A 241 -5.33 9.25 17.03
C TRP A 241 -6.16 7.97 16.88
N ALA A 242 -6.05 7.03 17.83
CA ALA A 242 -6.83 5.80 17.82
C ALA A 242 -8.34 6.07 17.88
N GLN A 243 -8.77 7.04 18.71
CA GLN A 243 -10.16 7.43 18.82
C GLN A 243 -10.69 8.07 17.53
N LYS A 244 -9.89 8.92 16.87
CA LYS A 244 -10.24 9.52 15.58
C LYS A 244 -10.36 8.45 14.50
N ALA A 245 -9.41 7.51 14.43
CA ALA A 245 -9.44 6.38 13.50
C ALA A 245 -10.72 5.55 13.66
N LEU A 246 -11.04 5.12 14.88
CA LEU A 246 -12.27 4.36 15.19
C LEU A 246 -13.52 5.15 14.83
N SER A 247 -13.56 6.45 15.12
CA SER A 247 -14.70 7.31 14.79
C SER A 247 -14.93 7.39 13.28
N ILE A 248 -13.86 7.47 12.48
CA ILE A 248 -13.98 7.47 11.02
C ILE A 248 -14.49 6.11 10.55
N LEU A 249 -13.84 5.00 10.95
CA LEU A 249 -14.20 3.65 10.51
C LEU A 249 -15.65 3.30 10.85
N GLN A 250 -16.10 3.61 12.07
CA GLN A 250 -17.48 3.35 12.50
C GLN A 250 -18.50 4.23 11.77
N THR A 251 -18.18 5.49 11.50
CA THR A 251 -19.07 6.39 10.73
C THR A 251 -19.16 5.94 9.29
N THR A 252 -18.03 5.70 8.63
CA THR A 252 -17.97 5.21 7.25
C THR A 252 -18.75 3.91 7.09
N ARG A 253 -18.57 2.95 8.01
CA ARG A 253 -19.30 1.67 7.99
C ARG A 253 -20.82 1.83 8.08
N LYS A 254 -21.31 2.82 8.84
CA LYS A 254 -22.75 3.13 8.96
C LYS A 254 -23.31 3.77 7.69
N ASP A 255 -22.48 4.55 7.01
CA ASP A 255 -22.86 5.29 5.81
C ASP A 255 -22.81 4.43 4.53
N THR A 256 -22.16 3.27 4.58
CA THR A 256 -22.05 2.31 3.48
C THR A 256 -23.15 1.25 3.55
N LYS A 257 -23.73 0.90 2.39
CA LYS A 257 -24.76 -0.15 2.30
C LYS A 257 -24.18 -1.56 2.45
N GLU A 258 -22.98 -1.77 1.93
CA GLU A 258 -22.29 -3.05 1.95
C GLU A 258 -20.96 -2.90 2.71
N PRO A 259 -20.51 -3.91 3.46
CA PRO A 259 -19.21 -3.89 4.12
C PRO A 259 -18.09 -3.75 3.09
N ILE A 260 -17.19 -2.79 3.31
CA ILE A 260 -16.00 -2.61 2.49
C ILE A 260 -14.87 -3.43 3.14
N PRO A 261 -14.29 -4.44 2.46
CA PRO A 261 -13.32 -5.35 3.09
C PRO A 261 -12.14 -4.65 3.77
N SER A 262 -11.55 -3.64 3.13
CA SER A 262 -10.43 -2.87 3.69
C SER A 262 -10.83 -2.07 4.94
N CYS A 263 -12.06 -1.53 4.99
CA CYS A 263 -12.59 -0.87 6.17
C CYS A 263 -12.79 -1.83 7.34
N GLU A 264 -13.32 -3.02 7.07
CA GLU A 264 -13.56 -4.02 8.11
C GLU A 264 -12.24 -4.56 8.68
N GLN A 265 -11.22 -4.74 7.83
CA GLN A 265 -9.86 -5.06 8.25
C GLN A 265 -9.26 -3.94 9.11
N ALA A 266 -9.31 -2.69 8.66
CA ALA A 266 -8.82 -1.54 9.41
C ALA A 266 -9.54 -1.38 10.77
N LEU A 267 -10.86 -1.64 10.81
CA LEU A 267 -11.64 -1.62 12.05
C LEU A 267 -11.19 -2.70 13.03
N SER A 268 -10.89 -3.91 12.55
CA SER A 268 -10.37 -4.97 13.40
C SER A 268 -9.06 -4.55 14.09
N VAL A 269 -8.10 -4.06 13.30
CA VAL A 269 -6.79 -3.62 13.82
C VAL A 269 -6.93 -2.42 14.75
N ALA A 270 -7.78 -1.45 14.40
CA ALA A 270 -8.01 -0.27 15.24
C ALA A 270 -8.65 -0.62 16.60
N LEU A 271 -9.58 -1.58 16.63
CA LEU A 271 -10.18 -2.08 17.88
C LEU A 271 -9.12 -2.77 18.74
N PHE A 272 -8.26 -3.59 18.14
CA PHE A 272 -7.18 -4.26 18.87
C PHE A 272 -6.20 -3.24 19.47
N ASN A 273 -5.74 -2.28 18.68
CA ASN A 273 -4.80 -1.24 19.12
C ASN A 273 -5.41 -0.34 20.21
N ALA A 274 -6.70 0.01 20.11
CA ALA A 274 -7.40 0.71 21.18
C ALA A 274 -7.46 -0.11 22.48
N GLY A 275 -7.63 -1.43 22.38
CA GLY A 275 -7.54 -2.34 23.52
C GLY A 275 -6.16 -2.31 24.17
N MET A 276 -5.09 -2.36 23.36
CA MET A 276 -3.70 -2.25 23.85
C MET A 276 -3.45 -0.94 24.58
N LEU A 277 -3.92 0.19 24.04
CA LEU A 277 -3.80 1.51 24.70
C LEU A 277 -4.54 1.55 26.04
N ARG A 278 -5.75 0.98 26.12
CA ARG A 278 -6.49 0.88 27.39
C ARG A 278 -5.81 -0.05 28.39
N GLU A 279 -5.21 -1.15 27.93
CA GLU A 279 -4.44 -2.06 28.80
C GLU A 279 -3.22 -1.32 29.38
N LEU A 280 -2.48 -0.56 28.55
CA LEU A 280 -1.36 0.26 28.98
C LEU A 280 -1.80 1.34 30.00
N ALA A 281 -2.99 1.89 29.85
CA ALA A 281 -3.59 2.84 30.79
C ALA A 281 -4.01 2.22 32.13
N GLY A 282 -3.94 0.89 32.30
CA GLY A 282 -4.49 0.17 33.44
C GLY A 282 -6.02 0.01 33.41
N ASP A 283 -6.69 0.44 32.34
CA ASP A 283 -8.13 0.30 32.14
C ASP A 283 -8.47 -1.07 31.54
N THR A 284 -8.27 -2.11 32.35
CA THR A 284 -8.46 -3.51 31.96
C THR A 284 -9.89 -3.80 31.50
N LYS A 285 -10.88 -3.12 32.09
CA LYS A 285 -12.29 -3.26 31.74
C LYS A 285 -12.56 -2.82 30.31
N ASN A 286 -12.12 -1.62 29.90
CA ASN A 286 -12.33 -1.19 28.53
C ASN A 286 -11.38 -1.87 27.56
N ALA A 287 -10.15 -2.21 27.97
CA ALA A 287 -9.24 -3.02 27.17
C ALA A 287 -9.88 -4.34 26.75
N ARG A 288 -10.47 -5.06 27.71
CA ARG A 288 -11.18 -6.32 27.46
C ARG A 288 -12.34 -6.14 26.47
N ARG A 289 -13.12 -5.07 26.61
CA ARG A 289 -14.23 -4.78 25.67
C ARG A 289 -13.71 -4.58 24.25
N PHE A 290 -12.65 -3.80 24.08
CA PHE A 290 -12.03 -3.59 22.77
C PHE A 290 -11.47 -4.88 22.18
N PHE A 291 -10.75 -5.69 22.95
CA PHE A 291 -10.23 -6.97 22.47
C PHE A 291 -11.35 -7.94 22.06
N MET A 292 -12.45 -8.01 22.81
CA MET A 292 -13.61 -8.80 22.39
C MET A 292 -14.24 -8.28 21.09
N SER A 293 -14.37 -6.97 20.93
CA SER A 293 -14.86 -6.38 19.68
C SER A 293 -13.91 -6.66 18.52
N ALA A 294 -12.61 -6.58 18.72
CA ALA A 294 -11.60 -6.92 17.72
C ALA A 294 -11.66 -8.41 17.33
N PHE A 295 -11.90 -9.29 18.29
CA PHE A 295 -12.08 -10.72 18.05
C PHE A 295 -13.29 -11.01 17.17
N GLU A 296 -14.47 -10.47 17.53
CA GLU A 296 -15.69 -10.67 16.74
C GLU A 296 -15.54 -10.06 15.33
N GLN A 297 -14.96 -8.87 15.24
CA GLN A 297 -14.70 -8.22 13.97
C GLN A 297 -13.74 -9.04 13.09
N SER A 298 -12.63 -9.53 13.65
CA SER A 298 -11.69 -10.41 12.94
C SER A 298 -12.36 -11.67 12.41
N LYS A 299 -13.23 -12.29 13.23
CA LYS A 299 -13.97 -13.50 12.83
C LYS A 299 -14.95 -13.22 11.70
N LEU A 300 -15.68 -12.11 11.76
CA LEU A 300 -16.59 -11.68 10.69
C LEU A 300 -15.85 -11.40 9.38
N SER A 301 -14.62 -10.87 9.48
CA SER A 301 -13.79 -10.51 8.32
C SER A 301 -12.86 -11.64 7.85
N GLY A 302 -12.83 -12.80 8.51
CA GLY A 302 -11.94 -13.92 8.14
C GLY A 302 -10.45 -13.64 8.35
N ILE A 303 -10.08 -12.85 9.36
CA ILE A 303 -8.70 -12.46 9.68
C ILE A 303 -8.17 -13.33 10.82
N ASP A 304 -7.60 -14.49 10.48
CA ASP A 304 -7.22 -15.52 11.45
C ASP A 304 -6.14 -15.06 12.45
N GLU A 305 -5.17 -14.26 12.01
CA GLU A 305 -4.16 -13.66 12.90
C GLU A 305 -4.82 -12.73 13.93
N GLY A 306 -5.81 -11.94 13.49
CA GLY A 306 -6.58 -11.03 14.33
C GLY A 306 -7.40 -11.77 15.38
N VAL A 307 -8.04 -12.87 14.98
CA VAL A 307 -8.78 -13.77 15.90
C VAL A 307 -7.83 -14.30 16.97
N THR A 308 -6.67 -14.80 16.57
CA THR A 308 -5.68 -15.39 17.48
C THR A 308 -5.13 -14.34 18.45
N ALA A 309 -4.71 -13.17 17.94
CA ALA A 309 -4.17 -12.08 18.74
C ALA A 309 -5.18 -11.54 19.75
N ALA A 310 -6.40 -11.25 19.30
CA ALA A 310 -7.46 -10.70 20.15
C ALA A 310 -7.89 -11.69 21.25
N LYS A 311 -8.03 -12.97 20.90
CA LYS A 311 -8.32 -14.03 21.89
C LYS A 311 -7.22 -14.14 22.94
N GLY A 312 -5.96 -14.15 22.52
CA GLY A 312 -4.82 -14.17 23.42
C GLY A 312 -4.79 -12.98 24.38
N ALA A 313 -5.13 -11.78 23.89
CA ALA A 313 -5.22 -10.58 24.72
C ALA A 313 -6.35 -10.66 25.77
N VAL A 314 -7.55 -11.17 25.40
CA VAL A 314 -8.64 -11.40 26.36
C VAL A 314 -8.22 -12.39 27.44
N THR A 315 -7.63 -13.54 27.07
CA THR A 315 -7.18 -14.54 28.04
C THR A 315 -6.09 -14.00 28.98
N ARG A 316 -5.19 -13.16 28.47
CA ARG A 316 -4.17 -12.49 29.31
C ARG A 316 -4.79 -11.57 30.36
N LEU A 317 -5.86 -10.85 30.03
CA LEU A 317 -6.55 -9.99 31.00
C LEU A 317 -7.34 -10.79 32.03
N ASP A 318 -7.93 -11.92 31.64
CA ASP A 318 -8.74 -12.76 32.52
C ASP A 318 -7.88 -13.57 33.53
N THR A 319 -6.56 -13.59 33.34
CA THR A 319 -5.60 -14.35 34.19
C THR A 319 -4.71 -13.47 35.07
N LYS A 320 -4.86 -12.14 34.99
CA LYS A 320 -4.22 -11.15 35.88
C LYS A 320 -5.05 -10.94 37.14
#